data_AF-A0A1S4BNL1-F1
#
_entry.id   AF-A0A1S4BNL1-F1
#
_cell.length_a   1.000
_cell.length_b   1.000
_cell.length_c   1.000
_cell.angle_alpha   90.00
_cell.angle_beta   90.00
_cell.angle_gamma   90.00
#
_symmetry.space_group_name_H-M   'P 1'
#
loop_
_entity.id
_entity.type
_entity.pdbx_description
1 polymer ?
#
loop_
_entity_poly.entity_id
_entity_poly.type
_entity_poly.pdbx_seq_one_letter_code
_entity_poly.pdbx_strand_id
1 'polypeptide(L)'
;MGGHLSKKPGETSAAIDNMQYQIELNSYEAACRADTDLQSFDTTLQARTSHVINTLADGVEVRALSFDSLKEVTGCLLEMNQEVVKVILDCKKDIWKNQELFELVEEYFDNSLKTLDFLAALEKCLKRARDSQLLILVALQQFEEESGVEGNRYTKTLEELKNFKAAGDPFTEEFFQIFQSVYTQQMLMLEKLQLKKNKLDKRLKYIHAWRKVSNIIFVATFAAVLICSVVAAAIAAPPVASALAAATSIPLGSMGKWIDSLLKNYENAVKGQKELINTMHVGTFITIKDLDSIRVLIDRLEIEIESLLKKVEFAIDENEVKIGIEEIRKKLDVFMKNVEDLGVQADVCSRDIRRARTVILQRIIKPPNH
;
A
#
# COMPACT_ATOMS: atom_id res chain seq x y z
N MET A 1 -46.70 -47.09 -17.54
CA MET A 1 -45.25 -47.26 -17.32
C MET A 1 -44.57 -45.98 -17.77
N GLY A 2 -44.17 -45.14 -16.83
CA GLY A 2 -43.51 -43.86 -17.09
C GLY A 2 -41.99 -44.02 -17.13
N GLY A 3 -41.34 -43.39 -18.11
CA GLY A 3 -39.89 -43.28 -18.19
C GLY A 3 -39.44 -41.92 -17.67
N HIS A 4 -38.69 -41.92 -16.55
CA HIS A 4 -37.97 -40.77 -16.05
C HIS A 4 -36.58 -40.72 -16.71
N LEU A 5 -36.31 -39.67 -17.49
CA LEU A 5 -34.97 -39.31 -17.93
C LEU A 5 -34.28 -38.53 -16.80
N SER A 6 -33.22 -39.13 -16.27
CA SER A 6 -32.32 -38.52 -15.29
C SER A 6 -31.45 -37.46 -15.97
N LYS A 7 -31.64 -36.18 -15.64
CA LYS A 7 -30.70 -35.10 -15.99
C LYS A 7 -29.56 -35.10 -14.97
N LYS A 8 -28.32 -35.18 -15.48
CA LYS A 8 -27.09 -35.07 -14.67
C LYS A 8 -27.02 -33.69 -13.98
N PRO A 9 -26.68 -33.59 -12.68
CA PRO A 9 -26.68 -32.32 -11.94
C PRO A 9 -25.52 -31.37 -12.28
N GLY A 10 -24.49 -31.83 -12.99
CA GLY A 10 -23.25 -31.07 -13.22
C GLY A 10 -23.29 -30.05 -14.37
N GLU A 11 -24.12 -30.26 -15.40
CA GLU A 11 -24.16 -29.39 -16.59
C GLU A 11 -24.96 -28.10 -16.36
N THR A 12 -25.98 -28.15 -15.51
CA THR A 12 -26.86 -27.01 -15.21
C THR A 12 -26.17 -25.92 -14.37
N SER A 13 -25.28 -26.27 -13.45
CA SER A 13 -24.58 -25.27 -12.62
C SER A 13 -23.57 -24.46 -13.44
N ALA A 14 -22.77 -25.14 -14.27
CA ALA A 14 -21.80 -24.48 -15.14
C ALA A 14 -22.46 -23.59 -16.20
N ALA A 15 -23.62 -24.00 -16.73
CA ALA A 15 -24.37 -23.19 -17.70
C ALA A 15 -25.00 -21.93 -17.08
N ILE A 16 -25.46 -22.01 -15.82
CA ILE A 16 -26.01 -20.87 -15.08
C ILE A 16 -24.89 -19.87 -14.73
N ASP A 17 -23.74 -20.36 -14.26
CA ASP A 17 -22.59 -19.50 -13.97
C ASP A 17 -22.09 -18.79 -15.23
N ASN A 18 -21.99 -19.49 -16.37
CA ASN A 18 -21.54 -18.91 -17.63
C ASN A 18 -22.51 -17.85 -18.20
N MET A 19 -23.82 -18.02 -17.95
CA MET A 19 -24.84 -17.04 -18.34
C MET A 19 -24.78 -15.79 -17.46
N GLN A 20 -24.52 -15.94 -16.16
CA GLN A 20 -24.30 -14.82 -15.22
C GLN A 20 -23.06 -13.99 -15.63
N TYR A 21 -21.95 -14.65 -15.96
CA TYR A 21 -20.73 -13.99 -16.45
C TYR A 21 -20.97 -13.17 -17.72
N GLN A 22 -21.73 -13.71 -18.69
CA GLN A 22 -22.06 -12.97 -19.92
C GLN A 22 -22.91 -11.73 -19.64
N ILE A 23 -23.86 -11.81 -18.70
CA ILE A 23 -24.69 -10.65 -18.33
C ILE A 23 -23.85 -9.56 -17.69
N GLU A 24 -22.96 -9.91 -16.76
CA GLU A 24 -22.05 -8.96 -16.12
C GLU A 24 -21.07 -8.33 -17.12
N LEU A 25 -20.54 -9.12 -18.06
CA LEU A 25 -19.65 -8.63 -19.11
C LEU A 25 -20.35 -7.65 -20.05
N ASN A 26 -21.58 -7.97 -20.49
CA ASN A 26 -22.39 -7.09 -21.34
C ASN A 26 -22.77 -5.80 -20.60
N SER A 27 -23.05 -5.88 -19.30
CA SER A 27 -23.32 -4.72 -18.45
C SER A 27 -22.10 -3.81 -18.33
N TYR A 28 -20.92 -4.41 -18.13
CA TYR A 28 -19.66 -3.67 -18.07
C TYR A 28 -19.31 -3.02 -19.42
N GLU A 29 -19.49 -3.73 -20.53
CA GLU A 29 -19.25 -3.19 -21.88
C GLU A 29 -20.20 -2.02 -22.20
N ALA A 30 -21.47 -2.12 -21.82
CA ALA A 30 -22.42 -1.02 -21.93
C ALA A 30 -22.01 0.19 -21.08
N ALA A 31 -21.49 -0.04 -19.87
CA ALA A 31 -20.98 1.03 -19.01
C ALA A 31 -19.73 1.70 -19.61
N CYS A 32 -18.80 0.93 -20.19
CA CYS A 32 -17.61 1.47 -20.86
C CYS A 32 -17.97 2.34 -22.08
N ARG A 33 -19.07 2.03 -22.78
CA ARG A 33 -19.55 2.87 -23.89
C ARG A 33 -20.20 4.18 -23.42
N ALA A 34 -20.67 4.23 -22.18
CA ALA A 34 -21.39 5.36 -21.62
C ALA A 34 -20.51 6.34 -20.84
N ASP A 35 -19.38 5.87 -20.30
CA ASP A 35 -18.48 6.64 -19.44
C ASP A 35 -17.07 6.69 -20.04
N THR A 36 -16.58 7.89 -20.35
CA THR A 36 -15.28 8.11 -21.03
C THR A 36 -14.10 7.71 -20.15
N ASP A 37 -14.19 7.92 -18.83
CA ASP A 37 -13.12 7.55 -17.91
C ASP A 37 -13.04 6.03 -17.79
N LEU A 38 -14.18 5.35 -17.71
CA LEU A 38 -14.27 3.89 -17.70
C LEU A 38 -13.81 3.29 -19.04
N GLN A 39 -14.13 3.92 -20.17
CA GLN A 39 -13.61 3.52 -21.49
C GLN A 39 -12.09 3.60 -21.56
N SER A 40 -11.51 4.68 -21.03
CA SER A 40 -10.06 4.88 -21.01
C SER A 40 -9.34 3.84 -20.13
N PHE A 41 -9.94 3.52 -18.98
CA PHE A 41 -9.48 2.47 -18.09
C PHE A 41 -9.53 1.10 -18.79
N ASP A 42 -10.65 0.76 -19.42
CA ASP A 42 -10.83 -0.51 -20.13
C ASP A 42 -9.83 -0.68 -21.28
N THR A 43 -9.63 0.38 -22.07
CA THR A 43 -8.65 0.37 -23.18
C THR A 43 -7.24 0.11 -22.66
N THR A 44 -6.88 0.74 -21.53
CA THR A 44 -5.57 0.56 -20.91
C THR A 44 -5.41 -0.84 -20.31
N LEU A 45 -6.46 -1.35 -19.68
CA LEU A 45 -6.53 -2.72 -19.17
C LEU A 45 -6.33 -3.75 -20.28
N GLN A 46 -7.04 -3.61 -21.41
CA GLN A 46 -6.92 -4.50 -22.56
C GLN A 46 -5.52 -4.45 -23.18
N ALA A 47 -4.95 -3.25 -23.34
CA ALA A 47 -3.61 -3.08 -23.89
C ALA A 47 -2.54 -3.78 -23.03
N ARG A 48 -2.58 -3.58 -21.71
CA ARG A 48 -1.64 -4.22 -20.77
C ARG A 48 -1.83 -5.73 -20.68
N THR A 49 -3.08 -6.19 -20.67
CA THR A 49 -3.39 -7.63 -20.66
C THR A 49 -2.84 -8.30 -21.92
N SER A 50 -3.05 -7.67 -23.08
CA SER A 50 -2.54 -8.18 -24.36
C SER A 50 -1.01 -8.20 -24.39
N HIS A 51 -0.36 -7.17 -23.85
CA HIS A 51 1.10 -7.09 -23.74
C HIS A 51 1.67 -8.25 -22.91
N VAL A 52 1.13 -8.49 -21.70
CA VAL A 52 1.53 -9.61 -20.85
C VAL A 52 1.31 -10.95 -21.55
N ILE A 53 0.16 -11.14 -22.19
CA ILE A 53 -0.14 -12.39 -22.92
C ILE A 53 0.87 -12.63 -24.04
N ASN A 54 1.22 -11.60 -24.81
CA ASN A 54 2.16 -11.72 -25.92
C ASN A 54 3.57 -12.03 -25.42
N THR A 55 4.05 -11.38 -24.36
CA THR A 55 5.36 -11.67 -23.77
C THR A 55 5.42 -13.07 -23.16
N LEU A 56 4.31 -13.57 -22.62
CA LEU A 56 4.21 -14.96 -22.15
C LEU A 56 4.15 -15.96 -23.32
N ALA A 57 3.52 -15.59 -24.43
CA ALA A 57 3.38 -16.43 -25.62
C ALA A 57 4.68 -16.56 -26.42
N ASP A 58 5.54 -15.54 -26.44
CA ASP A 58 6.86 -15.60 -27.09
C ASP A 58 7.86 -16.52 -26.34
N GLY A 59 7.56 -16.90 -25.09
CA GLY A 59 8.34 -17.85 -24.28
C GLY A 59 7.94 -19.31 -24.49
N VAL A 60 7.91 -19.80 -25.73
CA VAL A 60 7.32 -21.10 -26.18
C VAL A 60 7.94 -22.39 -25.55
N GLU A 61 8.82 -22.33 -24.55
CA GLU A 61 9.21 -23.53 -23.80
C GLU A 61 8.69 -23.48 -22.35
N VAL A 62 7.86 -24.48 -22.01
CA VAL A 62 7.14 -24.68 -20.74
C VAL A 62 8.10 -25.04 -19.58
N ARG A 63 9.15 -24.25 -19.35
CA ARG A 63 10.07 -24.40 -18.23
C ARG A 63 10.36 -23.07 -17.56
N ALA A 64 9.61 -22.85 -16.47
CA ALA A 64 9.67 -21.69 -15.57
C ALA A 64 9.38 -20.34 -16.27
N LEU A 65 8.47 -19.55 -15.69
CA LEU A 65 8.27 -18.17 -16.11
C LEU A 65 9.63 -17.46 -16.11
N SER A 66 9.98 -16.81 -17.23
CA SER A 66 11.19 -16.00 -17.26
C SER A 66 11.08 -14.86 -16.25
N PHE A 67 12.20 -14.46 -15.65
CA PHE A 67 12.22 -13.34 -14.71
C PHE A 67 11.68 -12.04 -15.35
N ASP A 68 11.90 -11.86 -16.65
CA ASP A 68 11.42 -10.68 -17.38
C ASP A 68 9.89 -10.70 -17.53
N SER A 69 9.29 -11.87 -17.81
CA SER A 69 7.83 -12.04 -17.84
C SER A 69 7.21 -11.78 -16.46
N LEU A 70 7.83 -12.22 -15.37
CA LEU A 70 7.33 -11.98 -14.01
C LEU A 70 7.40 -10.49 -13.62
N LYS A 71 8.47 -9.81 -14.02
CA LYS A 71 8.65 -8.37 -13.83
C LYS A 71 7.58 -7.58 -14.57
N GLU A 72 7.24 -7.97 -15.79
CA GLU A 72 6.24 -7.31 -16.61
C GLU A 72 4.81 -7.53 -16.09
N VAL A 73 4.48 -8.74 -15.65
CA VAL A 73 3.23 -9.05 -14.95
C VAL A 73 3.11 -8.20 -13.69
N THR A 74 4.19 -8.10 -12.90
CA THR A 74 4.19 -7.32 -11.66
C THR A 74 4.04 -5.82 -11.94
N GLY A 75 4.69 -5.31 -12.98
CA GLY A 75 4.55 -3.92 -13.45
C GLY A 75 3.10 -3.63 -13.87
N CYS A 76 2.51 -4.48 -14.72
CA CYS A 76 1.12 -4.32 -15.15
C CYS A 76 0.14 -4.35 -13.97
N LEU A 77 0.34 -5.24 -12.99
CA LEU A 77 -0.50 -5.30 -11.79
C LEU A 77 -0.37 -4.03 -10.93
N LEU A 78 0.82 -3.46 -10.80
CA LEU A 78 1.04 -2.21 -10.06
C LEU A 78 0.41 -1.01 -10.77
N GLU A 79 0.58 -0.91 -12.08
CA GLU A 79 0.00 0.15 -12.90
C GLU A 79 -1.54 0.07 -12.95
N MET A 80 -2.09 -1.14 -13.13
CA MET A 80 -3.54 -1.36 -13.01
C MET A 80 -4.06 -0.97 -11.62
N ASN A 81 -3.32 -1.28 -10.56
CA ASN A 81 -3.68 -0.83 -9.21
C ASN A 81 -3.66 0.69 -9.08
N GLN A 82 -2.73 1.39 -9.76
CA GLN A 82 -2.68 2.85 -9.74
C GLN A 82 -3.86 3.46 -10.50
N GLU A 83 -4.22 2.93 -11.66
CA GLU A 83 -5.37 3.42 -12.43
C GLU A 83 -6.70 3.17 -11.74
N VAL A 84 -6.88 2.00 -11.12
CA VAL A 84 -8.06 1.71 -10.30
C VAL A 84 -8.13 2.70 -9.13
N VAL A 85 -7.01 2.96 -8.44
CA VAL A 85 -6.96 3.97 -7.36
C VAL A 85 -7.36 5.34 -7.91
N LYS A 86 -6.81 5.74 -9.06
CA LYS A 86 -7.08 7.05 -9.67
C LYS A 86 -8.55 7.21 -10.02
N VAL A 87 -9.15 6.24 -10.71
CA VAL A 87 -10.59 6.25 -11.05
C VAL A 87 -11.45 6.33 -9.79
N ILE A 88 -11.14 5.53 -8.76
CA ILE A 88 -11.89 5.57 -7.49
C ILE A 88 -11.78 6.95 -6.82
N LEU A 89 -10.60 7.55 -6.83
CA LEU A 89 -10.37 8.87 -6.24
C LEU A 89 -11.09 9.96 -7.04
N ASP A 90 -11.01 9.95 -8.37
CA ASP A 90 -11.71 10.89 -9.24
C ASP A 90 -13.23 10.81 -9.05
N CYS A 91 -13.81 9.60 -8.98
CA CYS A 91 -15.23 9.41 -8.67
C CYS A 91 -15.63 9.91 -7.27
N LYS A 92 -14.69 9.98 -6.32
CA LYS A 92 -14.93 10.40 -4.94
C LYS A 92 -14.58 11.87 -4.69
N LYS A 93 -13.95 12.54 -5.65
CA LYS A 93 -13.49 13.92 -5.55
C LYS A 93 -14.62 14.88 -5.20
N ASP A 94 -15.75 14.79 -5.90
CA ASP A 94 -16.93 15.64 -5.66
C ASP A 94 -17.68 15.29 -4.36
N ILE A 95 -17.48 14.08 -3.85
CA ILE A 95 -18.12 13.57 -2.62
C ILE A 95 -17.34 14.07 -1.38
N TRP A 96 -16.03 14.27 -1.52
CA TRP A 96 -15.15 14.67 -0.43
C TRP A 96 -15.17 16.18 -0.26
N LYS A 97 -16.05 16.68 0.63
CA LYS A 97 -16.15 18.10 1.02
C LYS A 97 -14.89 18.69 1.71
N ASN A 98 -13.74 18.01 1.64
CA ASN A 98 -12.49 18.39 2.29
C ASN A 98 -11.31 18.12 1.34
N GLN A 99 -11.03 19.09 0.48
CA GLN A 99 -9.94 19.05 -0.51
C GLN A 99 -8.57 18.73 0.12
N GLU A 100 -8.25 19.34 1.27
CA GLU A 100 -7.01 19.10 2.03
C GLU A 100 -6.86 17.62 2.49
N LEU A 101 -7.97 16.89 2.67
CA LEU A 101 -7.91 15.46 2.99
C LEU A 101 -7.71 14.61 1.73
N PHE A 102 -8.31 15.00 0.61
CA PHE A 102 -8.19 14.30 -0.67
C PHE A 102 -6.76 14.35 -1.19
N GLU A 103 -6.15 15.54 -1.25
CA GLU A 103 -4.76 15.73 -1.66
C GLU A 103 -3.78 14.91 -0.81
N LEU A 104 -4.06 14.81 0.50
CA LEU A 104 -3.24 14.01 1.41
C LEU A 104 -3.39 12.50 1.13
N VAL A 105 -4.57 12.05 0.70
CA VAL A 105 -4.77 10.65 0.29
C VAL A 105 -4.08 10.35 -1.04
N GLU A 106 -4.16 11.26 -2.01
CA GLU A 106 -3.42 11.13 -3.28
C GLU A 106 -1.91 11.05 -3.02
N GLU A 107 -1.38 11.96 -2.20
CA GLU A 107 0.04 11.98 -1.82
C GLU A 107 0.44 10.67 -1.10
N TYR A 108 -0.41 10.13 -0.23
CA TYR A 108 -0.17 8.82 0.40
C TYR A 108 -0.01 7.71 -0.65
N PHE A 109 -0.92 7.63 -1.62
CA PHE A 109 -0.88 6.60 -2.65
C PHE A 109 0.31 6.76 -3.59
N ASP A 110 0.66 7.99 -3.96
CA ASP A 110 1.85 8.29 -4.77
C ASP A 110 3.14 7.88 -4.05
N ASN A 111 3.32 8.30 -2.79
CA ASN A 111 4.48 7.94 -1.98
C ASN A 111 4.59 6.41 -1.80
N SER A 112 3.45 5.73 -1.60
CA SER A 112 3.43 4.27 -1.47
C SER A 112 3.84 3.56 -2.77
N LEU A 113 3.51 4.11 -3.95
CA LEU A 113 3.92 3.56 -5.23
C LEU A 113 5.43 3.76 -5.44
N LYS A 114 5.94 4.97 -5.20
CA LYS A 114 7.38 5.24 -5.26
C LYS A 114 8.20 4.32 -4.34
N THR A 115 7.65 3.97 -3.18
CA THR A 115 8.29 2.98 -2.31
C THR A 115 8.29 1.57 -2.90
N LEU A 116 7.19 1.15 -3.56
CA LEU A 116 7.14 -0.13 -4.27
C LEU A 116 8.12 -0.16 -5.45
N ASP A 117 8.29 0.95 -6.17
CA ASP A 117 9.27 1.06 -7.26
C ASP A 117 10.71 0.95 -6.74
N PHE A 118 11.01 1.59 -5.60
CA PHE A 118 12.27 1.40 -4.89
C PHE A 118 12.50 -0.07 -4.51
N LEU A 119 11.49 -0.75 -3.94
CA LEU A 119 11.61 -2.18 -3.58
C LEU A 119 11.82 -3.06 -4.81
N ALA A 120 11.23 -2.71 -5.96
CA ALA A 120 11.50 -3.40 -7.22
C ALA A 120 12.93 -3.15 -7.74
N ALA A 121 13.50 -1.96 -7.49
CA ALA A 121 14.90 -1.68 -7.76
C ALA A 121 15.82 -2.49 -6.82
N LEU A 122 15.48 -2.58 -5.53
CA LEU A 122 16.18 -3.41 -4.56
C LEU A 122 16.19 -4.89 -4.97
N GLU A 123 15.07 -5.44 -5.45
CA GLU A 123 15.03 -6.83 -5.91
C GLU A 123 15.95 -7.06 -7.12
N LYS A 124 16.13 -6.08 -8.01
CA LYS A 124 17.12 -6.17 -9.09
C LYS A 124 18.55 -6.19 -8.54
N CYS A 125 18.85 -5.40 -7.51
CA CYS A 125 20.15 -5.43 -6.84
C CYS A 125 20.39 -6.79 -6.18
N LEU A 126 19.38 -7.34 -5.49
CA LEU A 126 19.45 -8.69 -4.90
C LEU A 126 19.65 -9.77 -5.95
N LYS A 127 18.97 -9.67 -7.11
CA LYS A 127 19.22 -10.58 -8.22
C LYS A 127 20.67 -10.53 -8.69
N ARG A 128 21.24 -9.33 -8.89
CA ARG A 128 22.66 -9.18 -9.22
C ARG A 128 23.57 -9.80 -8.16
N ALA A 129 23.25 -9.64 -6.87
CA ALA A 129 24.00 -10.26 -5.78
C ALA A 129 23.95 -11.80 -5.84
N ARG A 130 22.77 -12.39 -6.14
CA ARG A 130 22.60 -13.84 -6.35
C ARG A 130 23.33 -14.34 -7.60
N ASP A 131 23.34 -13.57 -8.68
CA ASP A 131 24.09 -13.91 -9.89
C ASP A 131 25.60 -13.90 -9.61
N SER A 132 26.10 -12.89 -8.87
CA SER A 132 27.49 -12.84 -8.40
C SER A 132 27.84 -13.99 -7.45
N GLN A 133 26.91 -14.39 -6.58
CA GLN A 133 27.08 -15.57 -5.71
C GLN A 133 27.33 -16.85 -6.53
N LEU A 134 26.62 -17.02 -7.65
CA LEU A 134 26.77 -18.19 -8.52
C LEU A 134 28.19 -18.27 -9.09
N LEU A 135 28.80 -17.15 -9.46
CA LEU A 135 30.19 -17.10 -9.93
C LEU A 135 31.16 -17.64 -8.87
N ILE A 136 30.96 -17.28 -7.59
CA ILE A 136 31.78 -17.83 -6.50
C ILE A 136 31.57 -19.34 -6.38
N LEU A 137 30.33 -19.82 -6.41
CA LEU A 137 30.04 -21.26 -6.30
C LEU A 137 30.69 -22.05 -7.43
N VAL A 138 30.64 -21.55 -8.67
CA VAL A 138 31.31 -22.17 -9.81
C VAL A 138 32.83 -22.13 -9.61
N ALA A 139 33.41 -21.03 -9.12
CA ALA A 139 34.83 -20.96 -8.80
C ALA A 139 35.25 -22.01 -7.76
N LEU A 140 34.45 -22.21 -6.70
CA LEU A 140 34.70 -23.24 -5.69
C LEU A 140 34.66 -24.65 -6.27
N GLN A 141 33.70 -24.94 -7.16
CA GLN A 141 33.62 -26.23 -7.84
C GLN A 141 34.82 -26.45 -8.77
N GLN A 142 35.17 -25.46 -9.59
CA GLN A 142 36.34 -25.54 -10.48
C GLN A 142 37.63 -25.73 -9.69
N PHE A 143 37.75 -25.11 -8.52
CA PHE A 143 38.89 -25.30 -7.64
C PHE A 143 39.04 -26.76 -7.18
N GLU A 144 37.94 -27.42 -6.82
CA GLU A 144 37.95 -28.84 -6.42
C GLU A 144 38.36 -29.76 -7.57
N GLU A 145 37.86 -29.50 -8.78
CA GLU A 145 38.22 -30.23 -10.00
C GLU A 145 39.70 -30.03 -10.38
N GLU A 146 40.20 -28.80 -10.33
CA GLU A 146 41.56 -28.43 -10.68
C GLU A 146 42.59 -28.92 -9.61
N SER A 147 42.20 -29.01 -8.34
CA SER A 147 43.08 -29.41 -7.23
C SER A 147 43.62 -30.84 -7.31
N GLY A 148 42.95 -31.73 -8.05
CA GLY A 148 43.38 -33.11 -8.27
C GLY A 148 44.43 -33.29 -9.37
N VAL A 149 44.80 -32.23 -10.08
CA VAL A 149 45.70 -32.28 -11.25
C VAL A 149 47.08 -31.75 -10.89
N GLU A 150 48.12 -32.53 -11.15
CA GLU A 150 49.51 -32.14 -10.89
C GLU A 150 49.96 -31.02 -11.85
N GLY A 151 50.53 -29.93 -11.32
CA GLY A 151 50.98 -28.77 -12.12
C GLY A 151 49.88 -27.77 -12.53
N ASN A 152 48.66 -27.95 -12.03
CA ASN A 152 47.53 -27.05 -12.24
C ASN A 152 47.81 -25.61 -11.73
N ARG A 153 47.34 -24.60 -12.49
CA ARG A 153 47.48 -23.15 -12.22
C ARG A 153 46.16 -22.44 -11.88
N TYR A 154 45.11 -23.19 -11.57
CA TYR A 154 43.77 -22.75 -11.20
C TYR A 154 43.13 -21.77 -12.21
N THR A 155 43.35 -22.01 -13.50
CA THR A 155 42.99 -21.07 -14.55
C THR A 155 41.49 -20.79 -14.61
N LYS A 156 40.66 -21.83 -14.46
CA LYS A 156 39.19 -21.69 -14.52
C LYS A 156 38.66 -21.08 -13.23
N THR A 157 39.19 -21.50 -12.09
CA THR A 157 38.88 -20.88 -10.79
C THR A 157 39.15 -19.37 -10.83
N LEU A 158 40.34 -18.98 -11.28
CA LEU A 158 40.75 -17.57 -11.37
C LEU A 158 39.93 -16.77 -12.38
N GLU A 159 39.46 -17.39 -13.45
CA GLU A 159 38.55 -16.76 -14.41
C GLU A 159 37.22 -16.39 -13.75
N GLU A 160 36.59 -17.32 -13.03
CA GLU A 160 35.33 -17.05 -12.33
C GLU A 160 35.48 -16.04 -11.19
N LEU A 161 36.60 -16.09 -10.47
CA LEU A 161 36.92 -15.08 -9.45
C LEU A 161 37.08 -13.69 -10.07
N LYS A 162 37.67 -13.56 -11.27
CA LYS A 162 37.74 -12.29 -12.00
C LYS A 162 36.37 -11.83 -12.47
N ASN A 163 35.50 -12.74 -12.93
CA ASN A 163 34.12 -12.42 -13.29
C ASN A 163 33.35 -11.88 -12.08
N PHE A 164 33.50 -12.50 -10.89
CA PHE A 164 32.92 -11.98 -9.66
C PHE A 164 33.45 -10.59 -9.30
N LYS A 165 34.78 -10.38 -9.38
CA LYS A 165 35.40 -9.06 -9.15
C LYS A 165 34.85 -8.00 -10.10
N ALA A 166 34.63 -8.36 -11.37
CA ALA A 166 34.09 -7.47 -12.40
C ALA A 166 32.59 -7.15 -12.19
N ALA A 167 31.82 -8.07 -11.62
CA ALA A 167 30.41 -7.83 -11.30
C ALA A 167 30.22 -6.74 -10.25
N GLY A 168 31.17 -6.60 -9.32
CA GLY A 168 31.27 -5.48 -8.38
C GLY A 168 30.10 -5.38 -7.40
N ASP A 169 29.87 -4.16 -6.89
CA ASP A 169 28.80 -3.86 -5.95
C ASP A 169 27.43 -3.81 -6.65
N PRO A 170 26.43 -4.59 -6.21
CA PRO A 170 25.07 -4.54 -6.73
C PRO A 170 24.31 -3.24 -6.37
N PHE A 171 24.81 -2.40 -5.47
CA PHE A 171 24.19 -1.14 -5.06
C PHE A 171 24.90 0.04 -5.72
N THR A 172 24.19 0.77 -6.58
CA THR A 172 24.73 1.95 -7.27
C THR A 172 24.45 3.22 -6.48
N GLU A 173 25.20 4.28 -6.77
CA GLU A 173 24.93 5.62 -6.23
C GLU A 173 23.48 6.07 -6.53
N GLU A 174 22.99 5.82 -7.74
CA GLU A 174 21.60 6.09 -8.15
C GLU A 174 20.58 5.33 -7.27
N PHE A 175 20.87 4.10 -6.88
CA PHE A 175 20.01 3.33 -5.99
C PHE A 175 19.89 3.99 -4.61
N PHE A 176 21.00 4.47 -4.05
CA PHE A 176 20.98 5.19 -2.77
C PHE A 176 20.26 6.54 -2.85
N GLN A 177 20.37 7.24 -3.97
CA GLN A 177 19.60 8.48 -4.21
C GLN A 177 18.09 8.20 -4.21
N ILE A 178 17.64 7.12 -4.85
CA ILE A 178 16.24 6.69 -4.83
C ILE A 178 15.82 6.33 -3.41
N PHE A 179 16.64 5.57 -2.68
CA PHE A 179 16.35 5.20 -1.29
C PHE A 179 16.15 6.43 -0.40
N GLN A 180 17.08 7.40 -0.46
CA GLN A 180 17.01 8.64 0.33
C GLN A 180 15.78 9.49 -0.02
N SER A 181 15.45 9.58 -1.31
CA SER A 181 14.25 10.27 -1.79
C SER A 181 12.98 9.65 -1.21
N VAL A 182 12.82 8.34 -1.32
CA VAL A 182 11.67 7.60 -0.79
C VAL A 182 11.58 7.71 0.73
N TYR A 183 12.70 7.54 1.44
CA TYR A 183 12.75 7.67 2.89
C TYR A 183 12.31 9.07 3.36
N THR A 184 12.81 10.12 2.70
CA THR A 184 12.45 11.51 2.99
C THR A 184 10.96 11.77 2.73
N GLN A 185 10.42 11.27 1.61
CA GLN A 185 9.00 11.40 1.29
C GLN A 185 8.11 10.73 2.35
N GLN A 186 8.46 9.54 2.82
CA GLN A 186 7.71 8.85 3.87
C GLN A 186 7.74 9.61 5.20
N MET A 187 8.90 10.19 5.57
CA MET A 187 9.02 11.03 6.76
C MET A 187 8.14 12.28 6.69
N LEU A 188 8.16 12.99 5.55
CA LEU A 188 7.30 14.16 5.32
C LEU A 188 5.81 13.79 5.35
N MET A 189 5.47 12.64 4.78
CA MET A 189 4.10 12.11 4.81
C MET A 189 3.64 11.86 6.24
N LEU A 190 4.50 11.24 7.07
CA LEU A 190 4.19 10.98 8.48
C LEU A 190 3.93 12.28 9.25
N GLU A 191 4.75 13.31 9.02
CA GLU A 191 4.58 14.62 9.64
C GLU A 191 3.24 15.27 9.24
N LYS A 192 2.92 15.29 7.94
CA LYS A 192 1.63 15.81 7.43
C LYS A 192 0.43 15.09 8.05
N LEU A 193 0.49 13.76 8.13
CA LEU A 193 -0.55 12.93 8.75
C LEU A 193 -0.69 13.24 10.24
N GLN A 194 0.42 13.39 10.96
CA GLN A 194 0.43 13.72 12.38
C GLN A 194 -0.14 15.12 12.65
N LEU A 195 0.22 16.11 11.84
CA LEU A 195 -0.35 17.46 11.90
C LEU A 195 -1.86 17.44 11.67
N LYS A 196 -2.32 16.73 10.63
CA LYS A 196 -3.75 16.61 10.31
C LYS A 196 -4.52 15.89 11.40
N LYS A 197 -3.96 14.81 11.96
CA LYS A 197 -4.51 14.08 13.11
C LYS A 197 -4.73 15.00 14.31
N ASN A 198 -3.71 15.78 14.68
CA ASN A 198 -3.79 16.74 15.78
C ASN A 198 -4.85 17.84 15.54
N LYS A 199 -5.00 18.31 14.29
CA LYS A 199 -6.05 19.27 13.89
C LYS A 199 -7.45 18.67 14.07
N LEU A 200 -7.65 17.41 13.67
CA LEU A 200 -8.92 16.70 13.84
C LEU A 200 -9.23 16.43 15.32
N ASP A 201 -8.23 16.11 16.14
CA ASP A 201 -8.39 15.95 17.59
C ASP A 201 -8.87 17.24 18.27
N LYS A 202 -8.30 18.38 17.89
CA LYS A 202 -8.76 19.70 18.37
C LYS A 202 -10.21 19.97 17.94
N ARG A 203 -10.58 19.63 16.69
CA ARG A 203 -11.96 19.78 16.20
C ARG A 203 -12.95 18.91 16.97
N LEU A 204 -12.62 17.65 17.26
CA LEU A 204 -13.47 16.77 18.08
C LEU A 204 -13.67 17.33 19.49
N LYS A 205 -12.62 17.86 20.12
CA LYS A 205 -12.73 18.53 21.43
C LYS A 205 -13.66 19.74 21.37
N TYR A 206 -13.55 20.56 20.31
CA TYR A 206 -14.43 21.71 20.09
C TYR A 206 -15.90 21.29 19.94
N ILE A 207 -16.19 20.24 19.16
CA ILE A 207 -17.56 19.73 18.98
C ILE A 207 -18.15 19.28 20.32
N HIS A 208 -17.37 18.58 21.15
CA HIS A 208 -17.81 18.16 22.48
C HIS A 208 -18.09 19.36 23.39
N ALA A 209 -17.23 20.38 23.36
CA ALA A 209 -17.46 21.62 24.10
C ALA A 209 -18.71 22.36 23.61
N TRP A 210 -18.89 22.49 22.30
CA TRP A 210 -20.04 23.15 21.69
C TRP A 210 -21.36 22.44 21.99
N ARG A 211 -21.38 21.10 22.00
CA ARG A 211 -22.55 20.33 22.43
C ARG A 211 -22.94 20.64 23.88
N LYS A 212 -21.96 20.74 24.78
CA LYS A 212 -22.21 21.13 26.18
C LYS A 212 -22.79 22.54 26.28
N VAL A 213 -22.20 23.50 25.56
CA VAL A 213 -22.67 24.89 25.53
C VAL A 213 -24.08 25.00 24.97
N SER A 214 -24.36 24.33 23.85
CA SER A 214 -25.70 24.29 23.23
C SER A 214 -26.75 23.72 24.18
N ASN A 215 -26.42 22.65 24.91
CA ASN A 215 -27.34 22.07 25.89
C ASN A 215 -27.59 23.03 27.07
N ILE A 216 -26.55 23.70 27.57
CA ILE A 216 -26.69 24.70 28.65
C ILE A 216 -27.59 25.86 28.21
N ILE A 217 -27.35 26.41 27.00
CA ILE A 217 -28.17 27.49 26.43
C ILE A 217 -29.62 27.05 26.31
N PHE A 218 -29.86 25.86 25.74
CA PHE A 218 -31.22 25.32 25.59
C PHE A 218 -31.95 25.18 26.92
N VAL A 219 -31.30 24.60 27.93
CA VAL A 219 -31.88 24.44 29.29
C VAL A 219 -32.13 25.80 29.95
N ALA A 220 -31.20 26.75 29.84
CA ALA A 220 -31.33 28.08 30.41
C ALA A 220 -32.47 28.88 29.77
N THR A 221 -32.59 28.86 28.43
CA THR A 221 -33.70 29.50 27.71
C THR A 221 -35.03 28.87 28.07
N PHE A 222 -35.11 27.54 28.16
CA PHE A 222 -36.33 26.85 28.56
C PHE A 222 -36.76 27.21 29.99
N ALA A 223 -35.83 27.22 30.94
CA ALA A 223 -36.10 27.63 32.32
C ALA A 223 -36.58 29.09 32.40
N ALA A 224 -35.94 30.01 31.67
CA ALA A 224 -36.35 31.41 31.62
C ALA A 224 -37.78 31.58 31.08
N VAL A 225 -38.13 30.88 29.98
CA VAL A 225 -39.47 30.91 29.40
C VAL A 225 -40.52 30.39 30.40
N LEU A 226 -40.23 29.29 31.12
CA LEU A 226 -41.13 28.76 32.14
C LEU A 226 -41.34 29.75 33.29
N ILE A 227 -40.26 30.35 33.82
CA ILE A 227 -40.34 31.34 34.90
C ILE A 227 -41.18 32.55 34.45
N CYS A 228 -40.91 33.10 33.27
CA CYS A 228 -41.67 34.22 32.72
C CYS A 228 -43.15 33.86 32.50
N SER A 229 -43.46 32.64 32.06
CA SER A 229 -44.83 32.17 31.85
C SER A 229 -45.61 32.07 33.17
N VAL A 230 -45.00 31.54 34.23
CA VAL A 230 -45.61 31.47 35.57
C VAL A 230 -45.89 32.86 36.13
N VAL A 231 -44.92 33.78 36.04
CA VAL A 231 -45.08 35.17 36.50
C VAL A 231 -46.20 35.87 35.73
N ALA A 232 -46.25 35.72 34.41
CA ALA A 232 -47.30 36.32 33.59
C ALA A 232 -48.69 35.75 33.93
N ALA A 233 -48.83 34.43 34.11
CA ALA A 233 -50.10 33.80 34.49
C ALA A 233 -50.61 34.24 35.87
N ALA A 234 -49.71 34.49 36.83
CA ALA A 234 -50.07 34.99 38.15
C ALA A 234 -50.60 36.44 38.15
N ILE A 235 -50.25 37.24 37.14
CA ILE A 235 -50.59 38.67 37.02
C ILE A 235 -51.72 38.91 36.00
N ALA A 236 -51.99 37.96 35.11
CA ALA A 236 -52.88 38.11 33.96
C ALA A 236 -54.38 37.86 34.27
N ALA A 237 -55.25 38.65 33.62
CA ALA A 237 -56.69 38.40 33.57
C ALA A 237 -57.03 37.14 32.72
N PRO A 238 -58.19 36.48 32.94
CA PRO A 238 -58.52 35.17 32.35
C PRO A 238 -58.27 34.99 30.83
N PRO A 239 -58.52 35.98 29.94
CA PRO A 239 -58.28 35.83 28.50
C PRO A 239 -56.79 35.83 28.09
N VAL A 240 -55.92 36.38 28.93
CA VAL A 240 -54.48 36.48 28.64
C VAL A 240 -53.76 35.18 29.05
N ALA A 241 -54.27 34.49 30.07
CA ALA A 241 -53.78 33.18 30.50
C ALA A 241 -53.98 32.08 29.43
N SER A 242 -55.10 32.12 28.69
CA SER A 242 -55.38 31.17 27.61
C SER A 242 -54.48 31.36 26.39
N ALA A 243 -54.11 32.60 26.04
CA ALA A 243 -53.15 32.87 24.97
C ALA A 243 -51.70 32.44 25.34
N LEU A 244 -51.29 32.63 26.59
CA LEU A 244 -49.99 32.17 27.10
C LEU A 244 -49.87 30.64 27.11
N ALA A 245 -50.92 29.92 27.50
CA ALA A 245 -50.95 28.46 27.45
C ALA A 245 -50.86 27.91 26.01
N ALA A 246 -51.36 28.64 25.02
CA ALA A 246 -51.22 28.27 23.61
C ALA A 246 -49.79 28.52 23.08
N ALA A 247 -49.12 29.59 23.49
CA ALA A 247 -47.76 29.91 23.03
C ALA A 247 -46.68 28.96 23.58
N THR A 248 -46.88 28.38 24.77
CA THR A 248 -45.99 27.35 25.35
C THR A 248 -46.16 25.97 24.70
N SER A 249 -47.16 25.79 23.83
CA SER A 249 -47.39 24.54 23.08
C SER A 249 -46.48 24.38 21.85
N ILE A 250 -45.68 25.40 21.50
CA ILE A 250 -44.69 25.29 20.42
C ILE A 250 -43.67 24.20 20.82
N PRO A 251 -43.46 23.14 20.04
CA PRO A 251 -42.59 22.03 20.44
C PRO A 251 -41.11 22.44 20.37
N LEU A 252 -40.61 23.11 21.42
CA LEU A 252 -39.19 23.47 21.61
C LEU A 252 -38.25 22.26 21.56
N GLY A 253 -38.77 21.06 21.83
CA GLY A 253 -38.05 19.79 21.67
C GLY A 253 -37.59 19.48 20.24
N SER A 254 -38.16 20.13 19.21
CA SER A 254 -37.77 19.94 17.81
C SER A 254 -36.43 20.62 17.47
N MET A 255 -36.22 21.84 17.96
CA MET A 255 -35.01 22.62 17.65
C MET A 255 -33.76 22.04 18.33
N GLY A 256 -33.87 21.61 19.60
CA GLY A 256 -32.76 20.95 20.30
C GLY A 256 -32.33 19.65 19.63
N LYS A 257 -33.28 18.85 19.12
CA LYS A 257 -33.01 17.62 18.36
C LYS A 257 -32.34 17.90 17.02
N TRP A 258 -32.71 18.98 16.33
CA TRP A 258 -32.08 19.38 15.08
C TRP A 258 -30.61 19.79 15.28
N ILE A 259 -30.31 20.63 16.28
CA ILE A 259 -28.93 21.06 16.57
C ILE A 259 -28.07 19.87 17.00
N ASP A 260 -28.58 18.98 17.87
CA ASP A 260 -27.86 17.78 18.27
C ASP A 260 -27.60 16.84 17.08
N SER A 261 -28.59 16.65 16.20
CA SER A 261 -28.44 15.88 14.96
C SER A 261 -27.36 16.46 14.04
N LEU A 262 -27.35 17.79 13.84
CA LEU A 262 -26.30 18.46 13.05
C LEU A 262 -24.91 18.26 13.67
N LEU A 263 -24.77 18.43 14.99
CA LEU A 263 -23.49 18.25 15.67
C LEU A 263 -23.03 16.79 15.63
N LYS A 264 -23.95 15.84 15.76
CA LYS A 264 -23.67 14.40 15.64
C LYS A 264 -23.21 14.04 14.22
N ASN A 265 -23.86 14.56 13.20
CA ASN A 265 -23.46 14.35 11.80
C ASN A 265 -22.06 14.91 11.53
N TYR A 266 -21.78 16.12 12.02
CA TYR A 266 -20.45 16.73 11.90
C TYR A 266 -19.38 15.96 12.70
N GLU A 267 -19.69 15.51 13.92
CA GLU A 267 -18.80 14.65 14.72
C GLU A 267 -18.46 13.35 13.99
N ASN A 268 -19.47 12.68 13.43
CA ASN A 268 -19.29 11.44 12.68
C ASN A 268 -18.39 11.66 11.44
N ALA A 269 -18.59 12.76 10.71
CA ALA A 269 -17.73 13.12 9.59
C ALA A 269 -16.27 13.32 10.04
N VAL A 270 -16.03 14.07 11.12
CA VAL A 270 -14.67 14.30 11.65
C VAL A 270 -14.05 13.00 12.18
N LYS A 271 -14.83 12.12 12.81
CA LYS A 271 -14.36 10.79 13.24
C LYS A 271 -13.94 9.93 12.06
N GLY A 272 -14.74 9.89 10.98
CA GLY A 272 -14.40 9.16 9.77
C GLY A 272 -13.09 9.65 9.14
N GLN A 273 -12.91 10.98 9.03
CA GLN A 273 -11.66 11.58 8.57
C GLN A 273 -10.48 11.19 9.47
N LYS A 274 -10.65 11.25 10.80
CA LYS A 274 -9.61 10.90 11.76
C LYS A 274 -9.23 9.42 11.65
N GLU A 275 -10.20 8.54 11.45
CA GLU A 275 -9.95 7.11 11.30
C GLU A 275 -9.12 6.80 10.05
N LEU A 276 -9.44 7.46 8.94
CA LEU A 276 -8.67 7.35 7.70
C LEU A 276 -7.23 7.85 7.89
N ILE A 277 -7.06 9.04 8.46
CA ILE A 277 -5.74 9.63 8.76
C ILE A 277 -4.93 8.72 9.69
N ASN A 278 -5.56 8.18 10.74
CA ASN A 278 -4.89 7.25 11.66
C ASN A 278 -4.39 6.00 10.94
N THR A 279 -5.18 5.48 10.00
CA THR A 279 -4.81 4.28 9.24
C THR A 279 -3.62 4.56 8.32
N MET A 280 -3.65 5.68 7.60
CA MET A 280 -2.51 6.09 6.77
C MET A 280 -1.28 6.33 7.64
N HIS A 281 -1.43 6.98 8.81
CA HIS A 281 -0.34 7.23 9.75
C HIS A 281 0.32 5.94 10.24
N VAL A 282 -0.48 4.93 10.61
CA VAL A 282 0.06 3.62 11.01
C VAL A 282 0.78 2.95 9.85
N GLY A 283 0.19 2.97 8.65
CA GLY A 283 0.83 2.42 7.44
C GLY A 283 2.17 3.08 7.13
N THR A 284 2.22 4.42 7.08
CA THR A 284 3.44 5.19 6.84
C THR A 284 4.50 4.92 7.92
N PHE A 285 4.11 4.83 9.19
CA PHE A 285 5.05 4.51 10.27
C PHE A 285 5.67 3.12 10.11
N ILE A 286 4.86 2.11 9.75
CA ILE A 286 5.36 0.75 9.47
C ILE A 286 6.33 0.79 8.29
N THR A 287 5.98 1.46 7.19
CA THR A 287 6.86 1.61 6.02
C THR A 287 8.21 2.23 6.38
N ILE A 288 8.24 3.26 7.22
CA ILE A 288 9.51 3.87 7.69
C ILE A 288 10.34 2.84 8.48
N LYS A 289 9.71 2.06 9.37
CA LYS A 289 10.40 1.03 10.15
C LYS A 289 10.96 -0.10 9.26
N ASP A 290 10.24 -0.45 8.21
CA ASP A 290 10.73 -1.41 7.23
C ASP A 290 11.92 -0.85 6.45
N LEU A 291 11.87 0.41 6.03
CA LEU A 291 12.98 1.09 5.34
C LEU A 291 14.23 1.21 6.24
N ASP A 292 14.06 1.50 7.54
CA ASP A 292 15.15 1.46 8.52
C ASP A 292 15.82 0.08 8.53
N SER A 293 15.01 -0.98 8.58
CA SER A 293 15.47 -2.37 8.61
C SER A 293 16.19 -2.76 7.31
N ILE A 294 15.64 -2.33 6.17
CA ILE A 294 16.24 -2.50 4.85
C ILE A 294 17.61 -1.82 4.79
N ARG A 295 17.74 -0.57 5.27
CA ARG A 295 19.03 0.14 5.29
C ARG A 295 20.09 -0.63 6.07
N VAL A 296 19.76 -1.09 7.27
CA VAL A 296 20.70 -1.88 8.10
C VAL A 296 21.14 -3.15 7.38
N LEU A 297 20.21 -3.83 6.70
CA LEU A 297 20.52 -5.06 5.97
C LEU A 297 21.34 -4.80 4.70
N ILE A 298 21.12 -3.68 4.00
CA ILE A 298 21.96 -3.23 2.88
C ILE A 298 23.38 -2.95 3.37
N ASP A 299 23.54 -2.16 4.44
CA ASP A 299 24.86 -1.83 5.00
C ASP A 299 25.62 -3.10 5.41
N ARG A 300 24.92 -4.05 6.01
CA ARG A 300 25.49 -5.36 6.37
C ARG A 300 25.93 -6.16 5.14
N LEU A 301 25.16 -6.10 4.06
CA LEU A 301 25.48 -6.80 2.82
C LEU A 301 26.66 -6.14 2.09
N GLU A 302 26.73 -4.81 2.02
CA GLU A 302 27.86 -4.05 1.46
C GLU A 302 29.19 -4.47 2.15
N ILE A 303 29.19 -4.55 3.48
CA ILE A 303 30.37 -4.99 4.25
C ILE A 303 30.82 -6.41 3.87
N GLU A 304 29.88 -7.35 3.71
CA GLU A 304 30.24 -8.72 3.34
C GLU A 304 30.72 -8.81 1.88
N ILE A 305 30.15 -8.02 0.96
CA ILE A 305 30.62 -7.92 -0.43
C ILE A 305 32.05 -7.38 -0.48
N GLU A 306 32.33 -6.28 0.23
CA GLU A 306 33.68 -5.72 0.32
C GLU A 306 34.67 -6.73 0.92
N SER A 307 34.23 -7.47 1.95
CA SER A 307 35.02 -8.52 2.57
C SER A 307 35.32 -9.69 1.61
N LEU A 308 34.38 -10.07 0.75
CA LEU A 308 34.58 -11.10 -0.27
C LEU A 308 35.50 -10.60 -1.38
N LEU A 309 35.28 -9.39 -1.90
CA LEU A 309 36.11 -8.78 -2.95
C LEU A 309 37.58 -8.71 -2.54
N LYS A 310 37.89 -8.33 -1.29
CA LYS A 310 39.27 -8.32 -0.77
C LYS A 310 39.93 -9.71 -0.77
N LYS A 311 39.18 -10.76 -0.44
CA LYS A 311 39.69 -12.15 -0.45
C LYS A 311 39.89 -12.67 -1.87
N VAL A 312 39.01 -12.28 -2.77
CA VAL A 312 39.12 -12.59 -4.20
C VAL A 312 40.35 -11.90 -4.79
N GLU A 313 40.58 -10.64 -4.45
CA GLU A 313 41.77 -9.89 -4.87
C GLU A 313 43.05 -10.54 -4.34
N PHE A 314 43.09 -10.91 -3.06
CA PHE A 314 44.19 -11.68 -2.47
C PHE A 314 44.47 -12.99 -3.22
N ALA A 315 43.43 -13.76 -3.56
CA ALA A 315 43.56 -15.01 -4.30
C ALA A 315 44.14 -14.82 -5.71
N ILE A 316 43.80 -13.72 -6.37
CA ILE A 316 44.23 -13.40 -7.74
C ILE A 316 45.65 -12.82 -7.75
N ASP A 317 45.94 -11.84 -6.90
CA ASP A 317 47.14 -11.00 -7.00
C ASP A 317 48.36 -11.64 -6.32
N GLU A 318 48.15 -12.35 -5.20
CA GLU A 318 49.24 -13.02 -4.47
C GLU A 318 49.50 -14.45 -4.99
N ASN A 319 48.71 -14.91 -5.96
CA ASN A 319 48.76 -16.28 -6.51
C ASN A 319 48.61 -17.38 -5.44
N GLU A 320 48.03 -17.03 -4.28
CA GLU A 320 47.72 -17.90 -3.12
C GLU A 320 46.28 -18.44 -3.20
N VAL A 321 45.92 -19.02 -4.34
CA VAL A 321 44.54 -19.44 -4.67
C VAL A 321 43.94 -20.37 -3.61
N LYS A 322 44.73 -21.30 -3.07
CA LYS A 322 44.26 -22.25 -2.04
C LYS A 322 43.81 -21.56 -0.76
N ILE A 323 44.60 -20.59 -0.26
CA ILE A 323 44.29 -19.84 0.96
C ILE A 323 43.10 -18.92 0.69
N GLY A 324 43.12 -18.21 -0.44
CA GLY A 324 42.04 -17.30 -0.83
C GLY A 324 40.68 -18.00 -0.94
N ILE A 325 40.65 -19.17 -1.59
CA ILE A 325 39.42 -19.98 -1.72
C ILE A 325 38.88 -20.44 -0.37
N GLU A 326 39.74 -20.85 0.56
CA GLU A 326 39.31 -21.27 1.89
C GLU A 326 38.70 -20.10 2.68
N GLU A 327 39.31 -18.91 2.59
CA GLU A 327 38.76 -17.70 3.22
C GLU A 327 37.45 -17.23 2.55
N ILE A 328 37.32 -17.38 1.23
CA ILE A 328 36.07 -17.11 0.50
C ILE A 328 34.97 -18.07 0.97
N ARG A 329 35.27 -19.38 1.07
CA ARG A 329 34.33 -20.41 1.51
C ARG A 329 33.77 -20.11 2.90
N LYS A 330 34.62 -19.72 3.86
CA LYS A 330 34.19 -19.32 5.22
C LYS A 330 33.19 -18.16 5.25
N LYS A 331 33.19 -17.32 4.21
CA LYS A 331 32.40 -16.09 4.16
C LYS A 331 31.18 -16.16 3.26
N LEU A 332 31.16 -17.12 2.33
CA LEU A 332 30.08 -17.31 1.39
C LEU A 332 28.73 -17.53 2.09
N ASP A 333 28.67 -18.39 3.10
CA ASP A 333 27.41 -18.69 3.81
C ASP A 333 26.80 -17.44 4.48
N VAL A 334 27.64 -16.58 5.04
CA VAL A 334 27.20 -15.32 5.69
C VAL A 334 26.67 -14.35 4.64
N PHE A 335 27.36 -14.23 3.51
CA PHE A 335 26.90 -13.42 2.38
C PHE A 335 25.56 -13.90 1.83
N MET A 336 25.42 -15.21 1.58
CA MET A 336 24.17 -15.82 1.10
C MET A 336 23.00 -15.54 2.03
N LYS A 337 23.19 -15.78 3.32
CA LYS A 337 22.18 -15.50 4.34
C LYS A 337 21.78 -14.02 4.35
N ASN A 338 22.73 -13.10 4.18
CA ASN A 338 22.44 -11.67 4.18
C ASN A 338 21.61 -11.24 2.96
N VAL A 339 21.87 -11.84 1.78
CA VAL A 339 21.06 -11.63 0.57
C VAL A 339 19.63 -12.14 0.78
N GLU A 340 19.48 -13.32 1.38
CA GLU A 340 18.16 -13.90 1.70
C GLU A 340 17.39 -13.06 2.73
N ASP A 341 18.01 -12.69 3.84
CA ASP A 341 17.41 -11.86 4.90
C ASP A 341 16.90 -10.52 4.34
N LEU A 342 17.70 -9.86 3.49
CA LEU A 342 17.32 -8.60 2.84
C LEU A 342 16.16 -8.79 1.87
N GLY A 343 16.14 -9.89 1.10
CA GLY A 343 15.02 -10.25 0.23
C GLY A 343 13.72 -10.47 1.00
N VAL A 344 13.77 -11.22 2.10
CA VAL A 344 12.61 -11.45 2.97
C VAL A 344 12.07 -10.12 3.52
N GLN A 345 12.95 -9.23 3.98
CA GLN A 345 12.52 -7.92 4.49
C GLN A 345 11.90 -7.03 3.40
N ALA A 346 12.45 -7.04 2.18
CA ALA A 346 11.88 -6.32 1.05
C ALA A 346 10.46 -6.82 0.68
N ASP A 347 10.28 -8.15 0.67
CA ASP A 347 8.98 -8.78 0.41
C ASP A 347 7.93 -8.46 1.48
N VAL A 348 8.33 -8.48 2.76
CA VAL A 348 7.47 -8.09 3.88
C VAL A 348 7.00 -6.64 3.70
N CYS A 349 7.93 -5.72 3.45
CA CYS A 349 7.62 -4.31 3.25
C CYS A 349 6.65 -4.10 2.06
N SER A 350 6.93 -4.73 0.92
CA SER A 350 6.10 -4.66 -0.28
C SER A 350 4.66 -5.13 -0.02
N ARG A 351 4.52 -6.27 0.67
CA ARG A 351 3.22 -6.84 1.02
C ARG A 351 2.43 -5.94 1.97
N ASP A 352 3.09 -5.37 2.97
CA ASP A 352 2.44 -4.53 3.97
C ASP A 352 2.00 -3.19 3.37
N ILE A 353 2.77 -2.61 2.46
CA ILE A 353 2.36 -1.44 1.67
C ILE A 353 1.12 -1.75 0.83
N ARG A 354 1.12 -2.87 0.07
CA ARG A 354 -0.03 -3.28 -0.76
C ARG A 354 -1.28 -3.48 0.08
N ARG A 355 -1.16 -4.13 1.24
CA ARG A 355 -2.27 -4.31 2.20
C ARG A 355 -2.78 -2.97 2.73
N ALA A 356 -1.88 -2.07 3.12
CA ALA A 356 -2.25 -0.76 3.63
C ALA A 356 -3.04 0.03 2.58
N ARG A 357 -2.57 0.05 1.31
CA ARG A 357 -3.29 0.65 0.17
C ARG A 357 -4.70 0.09 0.04
N THR A 358 -4.87 -1.23 0.07
CA THR A 358 -6.20 -1.87 0.00
C THR A 358 -7.10 -1.47 1.16
N VAL A 359 -6.59 -1.44 2.39
CA VAL A 359 -7.37 -1.01 3.56
C VAL A 359 -7.84 0.44 3.43
N ILE A 360 -6.97 1.33 2.93
CA ILE A 360 -7.32 2.74 2.67
C ILE A 360 -8.39 2.84 1.58
N LEU A 361 -8.22 2.15 0.45
CA LEU A 361 -9.22 2.12 -0.64
C LEU A 361 -10.58 1.64 -0.14
N GLN A 362 -10.62 0.53 0.60
CA GLN A 362 -11.88 0.01 1.16
C GLN A 362 -12.58 1.02 2.06
N ARG A 363 -11.83 1.82 2.83
CA ARG A 363 -12.38 2.89 3.67
C ARG A 363 -12.94 4.05 2.85
N ILE A 364 -12.32 4.38 1.72
CA ILE A 364 -12.77 5.44 0.80
C ILE A 364 -14.06 5.00 0.07
N ILE A 365 -14.11 3.74 -0.36
CA ILE A 365 -15.24 3.18 -1.10
C ILE A 365 -16.48 3.05 -0.21
N LYS A 366 -16.30 2.62 1.06
CA LYS A 366 -17.41 2.42 2.00
C LYS A 366 -18.33 3.64 2.05
N PRO A 367 -19.65 3.45 1.85
CA PRO A 367 -20.61 4.55 1.98
C PRO A 367 -20.59 5.08 3.42
N PRO A 368 -20.84 6.38 3.63
CA PRO A 368 -21.02 6.91 4.98
C PRO A 368 -22.18 6.15 5.63
N ASN A 369 -21.94 5.54 6.79
CA ASN A 369 -23.00 4.90 7.58
C ASN A 369 -24.10 5.95 7.82
N HIS A 370 -25.27 5.73 7.23
CA HIS A 370 -26.46 6.54 7.42
C HIS A 370 -27.08 6.31 8.80
#